data_AF-A0A921YKI0-F1
#
_entry.id   AF-A0A921YKI0-F1
#
_cell.length_a   1.000
_cell.length_b   1.000
_cell.length_c   1.000
_cell.angle_alpha   90.00
_cell.angle_beta   90.00
_cell.angle_gamma   90.00
#
_symmetry.space_group_name_H-M   'P 1'
#
loop_
_entity.id
_entity.type
_entity.pdbx_description
1 polymer ?
#
loop_
_entity_poly.entity_id
_entity_poly.type
_entity_poly.pdbx_seq_one_letter_code
_entity_poly.pdbx_strand_id
1 'polypeptide(L)'
;MLSTISRLLLAQGSYARQSLRFLYHGTPATVGKYATEQFTYIKSAIENNQIDWEDIKNNLLSIQGGINQKNVDAVLFKFMIYNKKYDAARSFGQHLKSSNNEVSLGSLNGLLSLYYELGKENNLSKEEKLDILNIYNYLHDKYKVLDFLTCEHLLHALCVINEWSKAIKLLDDINLSSKPSHSAYSIVIATLFRNNKKKMAMEFIQKSVNNKRGLQDIAYDAWIDYILRKYKQNDTKAKYLNEIVGSAYPVNKT
;
A
#
# COMPACT_ATOMS: atom_id res chain seq x y z
N MET A 1 26.12 -33.10 0.16
CA MET A 1 24.69 -33.48 0.18
C MET A 1 23.91 -32.78 1.30
N LEU A 2 24.40 -32.76 2.56
CA LEU A 2 23.71 -32.13 3.69
C LEU A 2 23.50 -30.61 3.58
N SER A 3 24.44 -29.87 2.98
CA SER A 3 24.33 -28.41 2.80
C SER A 3 23.28 -27.96 1.77
N THR A 4 22.85 -28.87 0.89
CA THR A 4 21.80 -28.64 -0.10
C THR A 4 20.43 -28.85 0.52
N ILE A 5 20.29 -29.88 1.35
CA ILE A 5 19.04 -30.22 2.07
C ILE A 5 18.72 -29.14 3.11
N SER A 6 19.69 -28.66 3.89
CA SER A 6 19.46 -27.55 4.83
C SER A 6 19.07 -26.25 4.13
N ARG A 7 19.62 -25.95 2.95
CA ARG A 7 19.19 -24.81 2.13
C ARG A 7 17.76 -24.97 1.60
N LEU A 8 17.38 -26.18 1.18
CA LEU A 8 16.04 -26.48 0.71
C LEU A 8 14.99 -26.33 1.82
N LEU A 9 15.30 -26.83 3.03
CA LEU A 9 14.41 -26.73 4.19
C LEU A 9 14.27 -25.29 4.71
N LEU A 10 15.38 -24.52 4.73
CA LEU A 10 15.34 -23.09 5.06
C LEU A 10 14.56 -22.27 4.02
N ALA A 11 14.69 -22.62 2.73
CA ALA A 11 13.92 -22.00 1.67
C ALA A 11 12.42 -22.32 1.83
N GLN A 12 12.04 -23.59 2.05
CA GLN A 12 10.65 -23.99 2.30
C GLN A 12 10.03 -23.29 3.51
N GLY A 13 10.79 -23.13 4.62
CA GLY A 13 10.34 -22.36 5.78
C GLY A 13 10.16 -20.86 5.51
N SER A 14 10.98 -20.26 4.64
CA SER A 14 10.81 -18.89 4.16
C SER A 14 9.58 -18.75 3.24
N TYR A 15 9.37 -19.72 2.35
CA TYR A 15 8.24 -19.73 1.41
C TYR A 15 6.89 -19.91 2.12
N ALA A 16 6.79 -20.80 3.09
CA ALA A 16 5.59 -20.95 3.91
C ALA A 16 5.25 -19.66 4.67
N ARG A 17 6.26 -18.92 5.13
CA ARG A 17 6.06 -17.62 5.80
C ARG A 17 5.65 -16.52 4.82
N GLN A 18 6.20 -16.51 3.60
CA GLN A 18 5.82 -15.56 2.56
C GLN A 18 4.41 -15.83 2.03
N SER A 19 4.04 -17.08 1.76
CA SER A 19 2.71 -17.46 1.32
C SER A 19 1.62 -17.08 2.33
N LEU A 20 1.88 -17.28 3.62
CA LEU A 20 1.00 -16.84 4.71
C LEU A 20 0.86 -15.31 4.79
N ARG A 21 1.87 -14.52 4.37
CA ARG A 21 1.76 -13.04 4.33
C ARG A 21 0.82 -12.57 3.23
N PHE A 22 0.64 -13.35 2.17
CA PHE A 22 -0.18 -12.98 1.03
C PHE A 22 -1.65 -13.41 1.19
N LEU A 23 -1.92 -14.48 1.96
CA LEU A 23 -3.26 -14.92 2.35
C LEU A 23 -3.75 -14.18 3.61
N TYR A 24 -5.06 -13.99 3.75
CA TYR A 24 -5.65 -13.24 4.88
C TYR A 24 -5.53 -14.02 6.22
N HIS A 25 -5.37 -13.30 7.34
CA HIS A 25 -5.25 -13.89 8.69
C HIS A 25 -6.51 -14.67 9.08
N GLY A 26 -6.46 -16.00 8.97
CA GLY A 26 -7.56 -16.90 9.34
C GLY A 26 -7.48 -18.30 8.73
N THR A 27 -6.49 -18.59 7.89
CA THR A 27 -6.40 -19.87 7.18
C THR A 27 -5.89 -21.02 8.07
N PRO A 28 -6.62 -22.15 8.18
CA PRO A 28 -6.20 -23.32 8.96
C PRO A 28 -4.87 -23.93 8.48
N ALA A 29 -4.12 -24.56 9.39
CA ALA A 29 -2.77 -25.10 9.14
C ALA A 29 -2.67 -26.15 8.01
N THR A 30 -3.78 -26.78 7.62
CA THR A 30 -3.86 -27.69 6.46
C THR A 30 -3.64 -26.99 5.10
N VAL A 31 -3.68 -25.65 5.08
CA VAL A 31 -3.42 -24.80 3.90
C VAL A 31 -1.92 -24.59 3.65
N GLY A 32 -1.04 -24.92 4.59
CA GLY A 32 0.40 -24.63 4.47
C GLY A 32 1.12 -25.34 3.31
N LYS A 33 0.75 -26.59 2.99
CA LYS A 33 1.37 -27.35 1.89
C LYS A 33 0.94 -26.81 0.52
N TYR A 34 -0.36 -26.62 0.34
CA TYR A 34 -0.99 -26.14 -0.89
C TYR A 34 -0.73 -24.66 -1.21
N ALA A 35 -0.64 -23.81 -0.18
CA ALA A 35 -0.19 -22.43 -0.35
C ALA A 35 1.22 -22.41 -0.98
N THR A 36 2.11 -23.34 -0.59
CA THR A 36 3.46 -23.38 -1.15
C THR A 36 3.46 -23.65 -2.67
N GLU A 37 2.57 -24.49 -3.18
CA GLU A 37 2.48 -24.81 -4.61
C GLU A 37 1.94 -23.65 -5.45
N GLN A 38 0.82 -23.04 -5.04
CA GLN A 38 0.25 -21.87 -5.74
C GLN A 38 1.26 -20.70 -5.81
N PHE A 39 1.99 -20.43 -4.71
CA PHE A 39 3.02 -19.38 -4.71
C PHE A 39 4.26 -19.76 -5.52
N THR A 40 4.63 -21.04 -5.56
CA THR A 40 5.73 -21.51 -6.42
C THR A 40 5.38 -21.32 -7.89
N TYR A 41 4.14 -21.62 -8.28
CA TYR A 41 3.66 -21.38 -9.64
C TYR A 41 3.67 -19.89 -9.98
N ILE A 42 3.05 -19.02 -9.15
CA ILE A 42 3.03 -17.56 -9.39
C ILE A 42 4.44 -17.02 -9.63
N LYS A 43 5.38 -17.43 -8.78
CA LYS A 43 6.77 -17.00 -8.89
C LYS A 43 7.38 -17.42 -10.24
N SER A 44 7.25 -18.70 -10.60
CA SER A 44 7.76 -19.22 -11.88
C SER A 44 7.12 -18.49 -13.08
N ALA A 45 5.81 -18.32 -13.08
CA ALA A 45 5.09 -17.67 -14.18
C ALA A 45 5.53 -16.22 -14.39
N ILE A 46 5.70 -15.46 -13.30
CA ILE A 46 6.10 -14.04 -13.35
C ILE A 46 7.61 -13.89 -13.63
N GLU A 47 8.46 -14.79 -13.14
CA GLU A 47 9.91 -14.75 -13.41
C GLU A 47 10.24 -15.13 -14.86
N ASN A 48 9.47 -16.05 -15.46
CA ASN A 48 9.64 -16.47 -16.85
C ASN A 48 8.98 -15.51 -17.85
N ASN A 49 8.45 -14.37 -17.40
CA ASN A 49 7.70 -13.42 -18.23
C ASN A 49 6.61 -14.11 -19.08
N GLN A 50 5.87 -15.06 -18.50
CA GLN A 50 4.65 -15.54 -19.11
C GLN A 50 3.61 -14.41 -18.98
N ILE A 51 3.08 -13.89 -20.09
CA ILE A 51 2.20 -12.70 -20.10
C ILE A 51 0.74 -13.07 -20.41
N ASP A 52 0.43 -14.35 -20.63
CA ASP A 52 -0.96 -14.77 -20.73
C ASP A 52 -1.59 -14.82 -19.33
N TRP A 53 -2.25 -13.72 -18.96
CA TRP A 53 -2.86 -13.54 -17.65
C TRP A 53 -4.03 -14.48 -17.41
N GLU A 54 -4.75 -14.90 -18.46
CA GLU A 54 -5.85 -15.85 -18.31
C GLU A 54 -5.31 -17.25 -18.07
N ASP A 55 -4.26 -17.67 -18.80
CA ASP A 55 -3.59 -18.95 -18.53
C ASP A 55 -2.99 -18.98 -17.13
N ILE A 56 -2.35 -17.91 -16.68
CA ILE A 56 -1.81 -17.81 -15.32
C ILE A 56 -2.92 -17.99 -14.27
N LYS A 57 -4.05 -17.30 -14.46
CA LYS A 57 -5.19 -17.40 -13.55
C LYS A 57 -5.80 -18.80 -13.57
N ASN A 58 -6.04 -19.38 -14.74
CA ASN A 58 -6.61 -20.71 -14.89
C ASN A 58 -5.74 -21.79 -14.24
N ASN A 59 -4.43 -21.74 -14.47
CA ASN A 59 -3.49 -22.64 -13.83
C ASN A 59 -3.47 -22.46 -12.31
N LEU A 60 -3.49 -21.21 -11.81
CA LEU A 60 -3.55 -20.95 -10.37
C LEU A 60 -4.80 -21.52 -9.69
N LEU A 61 -5.94 -21.37 -10.35
CA LEU A 61 -7.23 -21.84 -9.86
C LEU A 61 -7.36 -23.37 -9.94
N SER A 62 -6.58 -24.02 -10.83
CA SER A 62 -6.51 -25.47 -10.91
C SER A 62 -5.72 -26.11 -9.76
N ILE A 63 -4.78 -25.37 -9.17
CA ILE A 63 -3.99 -25.84 -8.04
C ILE A 63 -4.83 -25.66 -6.77
N GLN A 64 -5.07 -26.75 -6.04
CA GLN A 64 -5.74 -26.70 -4.75
C GLN A 64 -5.00 -25.75 -3.81
N GLY A 65 -5.70 -24.83 -3.15
CA GLY A 65 -5.08 -23.93 -2.17
C GLY A 65 -5.96 -22.74 -1.75
N GLY A 66 -5.32 -21.73 -1.18
CA GLY A 66 -5.98 -20.53 -0.64
C GLY A 66 -6.29 -19.45 -1.67
N ILE A 67 -5.65 -19.50 -2.84
CA ILE A 67 -5.95 -18.63 -3.98
C ILE A 67 -7.14 -19.22 -4.73
N ASN A 68 -8.16 -18.41 -4.95
CA ASN A 68 -9.43 -18.79 -5.57
C ASN A 68 -10.01 -17.62 -6.38
N GLN A 69 -11.15 -17.85 -7.06
CA GLN A 69 -11.76 -16.87 -7.97
C GLN A 69 -12.01 -15.49 -7.33
N LYS A 70 -12.24 -15.43 -6.01
CA LYS A 70 -12.56 -14.18 -5.30
C LYS A 70 -11.34 -13.34 -4.96
N ASN A 71 -10.14 -13.95 -4.90
CA ASN A 71 -8.94 -13.26 -4.41
C ASN A 71 -7.73 -13.32 -5.37
N VAL A 72 -7.82 -14.08 -6.48
CA VAL A 72 -6.69 -14.31 -7.39
C VAL A 72 -6.05 -13.01 -7.89
N ASP A 73 -6.85 -12.04 -8.35
CA ASP A 73 -6.34 -10.77 -8.85
C ASP A 73 -5.62 -9.97 -7.75
N ALA A 74 -6.22 -9.88 -6.56
CA ALA A 74 -5.64 -9.17 -5.42
C ALA A 74 -4.32 -9.82 -4.95
N VAL A 75 -4.26 -11.15 -4.94
CA VAL A 75 -3.04 -11.89 -4.58
C VAL A 75 -1.95 -11.70 -5.63
N LEU A 76 -2.29 -11.72 -6.92
CA LEU A 76 -1.34 -11.43 -8.01
C LEU A 76 -0.75 -10.02 -7.88
N PHE A 77 -1.58 -9.00 -7.69
CA PHE A 77 -1.09 -7.63 -7.43
C PHE A 77 -0.15 -7.60 -6.23
N LYS A 78 -0.59 -8.15 -5.09
CA LYS A 78 0.20 -8.13 -3.85
C LYS A 78 1.54 -8.84 -4.03
N PHE A 79 1.57 -9.97 -4.75
CA PHE A 79 2.80 -10.69 -5.06
C PHE A 79 3.73 -9.85 -5.95
N MET A 80 3.21 -9.31 -7.06
CA MET A 80 4.02 -8.52 -8.01
C MET A 80 4.59 -7.27 -7.35
N ILE A 81 3.76 -6.54 -6.62
CA ILE A 81 4.15 -5.32 -5.91
C ILE A 81 5.22 -5.61 -4.85
N TYR A 82 5.01 -6.64 -4.02
CA TYR A 82 5.98 -7.02 -2.98
C TYR A 82 7.34 -7.40 -3.56
N ASN A 83 7.34 -8.07 -4.72
CA ASN A 83 8.55 -8.48 -5.43
C ASN A 83 9.06 -7.40 -6.41
N LYS A 84 8.53 -6.18 -6.37
CA LYS A 84 8.89 -5.05 -7.24
C LYS A 84 8.79 -5.35 -8.74
N LYS A 85 7.90 -6.26 -9.14
CA LYS A 85 7.59 -6.60 -10.53
C LYS A 85 6.55 -5.63 -11.08
N TYR A 86 6.86 -4.33 -11.08
CA TYR A 86 5.89 -3.28 -11.42
C TYR A 86 5.43 -3.31 -12.88
N ASP A 87 6.31 -3.68 -13.82
CA ASP A 87 5.93 -3.82 -15.23
C ASP A 87 4.91 -4.94 -15.45
N ALA A 88 5.11 -6.08 -14.77
CA ALA A 88 4.15 -7.17 -14.76
C ALA A 88 2.81 -6.72 -14.12
N ALA A 89 2.86 -5.99 -13.00
CA ALA A 89 1.66 -5.46 -12.35
C ALA A 89 0.90 -4.46 -13.23
N ARG A 90 1.62 -3.62 -14.01
CA ARG A 90 1.04 -2.71 -15.00
C ARG A 90 0.37 -3.48 -16.13
N SER A 91 1.06 -4.44 -16.72
CA SER A 91 0.52 -5.31 -17.78
C SER A 91 -0.74 -6.03 -17.31
N PHE A 92 -0.74 -6.58 -16.09
CA PHE A 92 -1.92 -7.20 -15.50
C PHE A 92 -3.07 -6.20 -15.30
N GLY A 93 -2.77 -5.01 -14.79
CA GLY A 93 -3.75 -3.95 -14.63
C GLY A 93 -4.39 -3.50 -15.96
N GLN A 94 -3.60 -3.42 -17.03
CA GLN A 94 -4.08 -3.14 -18.38
C GLN A 94 -5.00 -4.25 -18.89
N HIS A 95 -4.60 -5.51 -18.71
CA HIS A 95 -5.41 -6.68 -19.07
C HIS A 95 -6.79 -6.67 -18.39
N LEU A 96 -6.83 -6.38 -17.09
CA LEU A 96 -8.10 -6.31 -16.37
C LEU A 96 -9.02 -5.20 -16.89
N LYS A 97 -8.46 -4.05 -17.28
CA LYS A 97 -9.22 -2.92 -17.83
C LYS A 97 -9.65 -3.12 -19.28
N SER A 98 -8.89 -3.87 -20.07
CA SER A 98 -9.27 -4.21 -21.44
C SER A 98 -10.27 -5.37 -21.51
N SER A 99 -10.47 -6.11 -20.42
CA SER A 99 -11.51 -7.12 -20.34
C SER A 99 -12.90 -6.49 -20.43
N ASN A 100 -13.86 -7.18 -21.07
CA ASN A 100 -15.26 -6.73 -21.15
C ASN A 100 -16.00 -6.79 -19.79
N ASN A 101 -15.31 -7.19 -18.72
CA ASN A 101 -15.89 -7.36 -17.40
C ASN A 101 -15.62 -6.13 -16.54
N GLU A 102 -16.53 -5.87 -15.61
CA GLU A 102 -16.32 -4.85 -14.59
C GLU A 102 -15.13 -5.22 -13.69
N VAL A 103 -14.21 -4.26 -13.49
CA VAL A 103 -13.03 -4.47 -12.65
C VAL A 103 -13.45 -4.64 -11.19
N SER A 104 -13.05 -5.76 -10.58
CA SER A 104 -13.44 -6.08 -9.20
C SER A 104 -12.85 -5.09 -8.19
N LEU A 105 -13.49 -4.92 -7.02
CA LEU A 105 -12.99 -4.07 -5.94
C LEU A 105 -11.57 -4.48 -5.49
N GLY A 106 -11.28 -5.79 -5.44
CA GLY A 106 -9.95 -6.29 -5.09
C GLY A 106 -8.89 -5.89 -6.13
N SER A 107 -9.26 -5.89 -7.40
CA SER A 107 -8.40 -5.47 -8.50
C SER A 107 -8.17 -3.95 -8.48
N LEU A 108 -9.20 -3.16 -8.19
CA LEU A 108 -9.08 -1.71 -7.98
C LEU A 108 -8.14 -1.39 -6.82
N ASN A 109 -8.28 -2.08 -5.69
CA ASN A 109 -7.38 -1.94 -4.54
C ASN A 109 -5.93 -2.33 -4.89
N GLY A 110 -5.74 -3.37 -5.71
CA GLY A 110 -4.44 -3.76 -6.25
C GLY A 110 -3.81 -2.69 -7.15
N LEU A 111 -4.59 -2.08 -8.04
CA LEU A 111 -4.16 -0.94 -8.88
C LEU A 111 -3.77 0.27 -8.03
N LEU A 112 -4.59 0.67 -7.06
CA LEU A 112 -4.29 1.78 -6.15
C LEU A 112 -3.00 1.54 -5.37
N SER A 113 -2.77 0.30 -4.92
CA SER A 113 -1.53 -0.09 -4.25
C SER A 113 -0.31 -0.01 -5.18
N LEU A 114 -0.44 -0.47 -6.43
CA LEU A 114 0.61 -0.32 -7.44
C LEU A 114 0.94 1.15 -7.69
N TYR A 115 -0.09 1.99 -7.84
CA TYR A 115 0.10 3.41 -8.11
C TYR A 115 0.74 4.15 -6.95
N TYR A 116 0.36 3.81 -5.72
CA TYR A 116 1.04 4.33 -4.54
C TYR A 116 2.54 3.98 -4.57
N GLU A 117 2.88 2.72 -4.86
CA GLU A 117 4.28 2.27 -4.90
C GLU A 117 5.10 2.97 -5.98
N LEU A 118 4.55 3.10 -7.20
CA LEU A 118 5.17 3.84 -8.30
C LEU A 118 5.28 5.34 -8.01
N GLY A 119 4.27 5.91 -7.33
CA GLY A 119 4.19 7.32 -7.01
C GLY A 119 5.25 7.79 -6.02
N LYS A 120 5.75 6.90 -5.14
CA LYS A 120 6.86 7.22 -4.21
C LYS A 120 8.14 7.64 -4.94
N GLU A 121 8.36 7.11 -6.13
CA GLU A 121 9.53 7.40 -6.97
C GLU A 121 9.20 8.37 -8.12
N ASN A 122 8.02 9.01 -8.10
CA ASN A 122 7.49 9.87 -9.18
C ASN A 122 7.36 9.16 -10.54
N ASN A 123 7.16 7.84 -10.55
CA ASN A 123 7.12 7.02 -11.77
C ASN A 123 5.70 6.85 -12.36
N LEU A 124 4.74 7.69 -11.96
CA LEU A 124 3.37 7.68 -12.47
C LEU A 124 3.23 8.48 -13.76
N SER A 125 2.69 7.85 -14.79
CA SER A 125 2.25 8.50 -16.03
C SER A 125 1.02 9.40 -15.79
N LYS A 126 0.71 10.29 -16.75
CA LYS A 126 -0.49 11.13 -16.69
C LYS A 126 -1.77 10.31 -16.64
N GLU A 127 -1.82 9.21 -17.40
CA GLU A 127 -2.96 8.30 -17.45
C GLU A 127 -3.18 7.61 -16.10
N GLU A 128 -2.12 7.13 -15.45
CA GLU A 128 -2.23 6.50 -14.12
C GLU A 128 -2.68 7.50 -13.05
N LYS A 129 -2.26 8.78 -13.13
CA LYS A 129 -2.76 9.82 -12.22
C LYS A 129 -4.26 10.09 -12.43
N LEU A 130 -4.70 10.15 -13.68
CA LEU A 130 -6.13 10.30 -14.01
C LEU A 130 -6.91 9.07 -13.56
N ASP A 131 -6.33 7.88 -13.69
CA ASP A 131 -6.97 6.64 -13.28
C ASP A 131 -7.26 6.58 -11.78
N ILE A 132 -6.34 7.06 -10.94
CA ILE A 132 -6.59 7.19 -9.48
C ILE A 132 -7.85 8.03 -9.21
N LEU A 133 -8.02 9.14 -9.94
CA LEU A 133 -9.20 10.01 -9.81
C LEU A 133 -10.47 9.34 -10.31
N ASN A 134 -10.39 8.60 -11.42
CA ASN A 134 -11.51 7.86 -11.97
C ASN A 134 -11.96 6.76 -11.01
N ILE A 135 -11.03 6.01 -10.42
CA ILE A 135 -11.31 4.98 -9.40
C ILE A 135 -11.96 5.64 -8.17
N TYR A 136 -11.45 6.77 -7.71
CA TYR A 136 -12.04 7.51 -6.59
C TYR A 136 -13.51 7.88 -6.85
N ASN A 137 -13.81 8.47 -8.01
CA ASN A 137 -15.17 8.86 -8.36
C ASN A 137 -16.10 7.64 -8.51
N TYR A 138 -15.65 6.64 -9.28
CA TYR A 138 -16.40 5.41 -9.50
C TYR A 138 -16.78 4.72 -8.18
N LEU A 139 -15.86 4.64 -7.22
CA LEU A 139 -16.12 4.00 -5.93
C LEU A 139 -17.15 4.79 -5.10
N HIS A 140 -17.12 6.13 -5.14
CA HIS A 140 -18.11 6.96 -4.42
C HIS A 140 -19.48 6.95 -5.10
N ASP A 141 -19.53 6.82 -6.43
CA ASP A 141 -20.79 6.71 -7.17
C ASP A 141 -21.44 5.34 -6.95
N LYS A 142 -20.63 4.27 -6.90
CA LYS A 142 -21.12 2.90 -6.77
C LYS A 142 -21.47 2.51 -5.33
N TYR A 143 -20.70 2.98 -4.35
CA TYR A 143 -20.86 2.56 -2.95
C TYR A 143 -21.18 3.74 -2.04
N LYS A 144 -22.26 3.60 -1.27
CA LYS A 144 -22.66 4.60 -0.27
C LYS A 144 -21.62 4.77 0.85
N VAL A 145 -20.96 3.67 1.22
CA VAL A 145 -19.93 3.61 2.26
C VAL A 145 -18.83 2.66 1.78
N LEU A 146 -17.58 3.12 1.87
CA LEU A 146 -16.41 2.32 1.56
C LEU A 146 -15.86 1.67 2.83
N ASP A 147 -15.31 0.47 2.69
CA ASP A 147 -14.63 -0.18 3.80
C ASP A 147 -13.29 0.50 4.12
N PHE A 148 -12.79 0.24 5.33
CA PHE A 148 -11.53 0.78 5.84
C PHE A 148 -10.34 0.59 4.88
N LEU A 149 -10.17 -0.61 4.32
CA LEU A 149 -9.02 -0.92 3.47
C LEU A 149 -9.11 -0.18 2.14
N THR A 150 -10.28 -0.13 1.54
CA THR A 150 -10.53 0.60 0.30
C THR A 150 -10.25 2.10 0.49
N CYS A 151 -10.73 2.69 1.60
CA CYS A 151 -10.41 4.08 1.94
C CYS A 151 -8.90 4.32 2.11
N GLU A 152 -8.18 3.40 2.76
CA GLU A 152 -6.74 3.55 2.99
C GLU A 152 -5.94 3.45 1.68
N HIS A 153 -6.29 2.52 0.77
CA HIS A 153 -5.66 2.44 -0.55
C HIS A 153 -5.88 3.71 -1.38
N LEU A 154 -7.12 4.23 -1.40
CA LEU A 154 -7.44 5.49 -2.07
C LEU A 154 -6.64 6.66 -1.48
N LEU A 155 -6.58 6.76 -0.16
CA LEU A 155 -5.86 7.81 0.56
C LEU A 155 -4.37 7.81 0.19
N HIS A 156 -3.74 6.63 0.15
CA HIS A 156 -2.33 6.50 -0.25
C HIS A 156 -2.11 6.93 -1.70
N ALA A 157 -2.94 6.45 -2.63
CA ALA A 157 -2.84 6.78 -4.05
C ALA A 157 -3.11 8.29 -4.33
N LEU A 158 -4.06 8.90 -3.65
CA LEU A 158 -4.37 10.32 -3.77
C LEU A 158 -3.21 11.20 -3.28
N CYS A 159 -2.54 10.79 -2.20
CA CYS A 159 -1.40 11.52 -1.65
C CYS A 159 -0.22 11.61 -2.63
N VAL A 160 0.08 10.54 -3.40
CA VAL A 160 1.18 10.57 -4.39
C VAL A 160 0.89 11.43 -5.61
N ILE A 161 -0.36 11.85 -5.81
CA ILE A 161 -0.76 12.82 -6.84
C ILE A 161 -1.11 14.20 -6.27
N ASN A 162 -0.75 14.47 -5.01
CA ASN A 162 -1.02 15.72 -4.29
C ASN A 162 -2.52 16.07 -4.11
N GLU A 163 -3.41 15.09 -4.15
CA GLU A 163 -4.85 15.26 -3.88
C GLU A 163 -5.14 15.22 -2.37
N TRP A 164 -4.38 16.01 -1.60
CA TRP A 164 -4.39 16.00 -0.14
C TRP A 164 -5.75 16.35 0.46
N SER A 165 -6.57 17.16 -0.22
CA SER A 165 -7.91 17.49 0.26
C SER A 165 -8.84 16.29 0.22
N LYS A 166 -8.79 15.48 -0.85
CA LYS A 166 -9.56 14.22 -0.95
C LYS A 166 -9.03 13.19 0.04
N ALA A 167 -7.71 13.10 0.20
CA ALA A 167 -7.07 12.19 1.16
C ALA A 167 -7.46 12.50 2.62
N ILE A 168 -7.59 13.78 2.99
CA ILE A 168 -8.08 14.17 4.33
C ILE A 168 -9.53 13.71 4.56
N LYS A 169 -10.41 13.89 3.56
CA LYS A 169 -11.81 13.43 3.68
C LYS A 169 -11.87 11.92 3.95
N LEU A 170 -11.11 11.13 3.20
CA LEU A 170 -11.01 9.69 3.43
C LEU A 170 -10.45 9.34 4.81
N LEU A 171 -9.49 10.12 5.32
CA LEU A 171 -8.96 9.92 6.67
C LEU A 171 -10.02 10.17 7.74
N ASP A 172 -10.86 11.21 7.56
CA ASP A 172 -11.99 11.50 8.44
C ASP A 172 -13.08 10.41 8.32
N ASP A 173 -13.39 9.92 7.11
CA ASP A 173 -14.33 8.82 6.88
C ASP A 173 -13.89 7.51 7.56
N ILE A 174 -12.59 7.21 7.48
CA ILE A 174 -11.99 6.10 8.23
C ILE A 174 -12.23 6.31 9.73
N ASN A 175 -12.01 7.52 10.23
CA ASN A 175 -12.13 7.87 11.65
C ASN A 175 -13.57 7.80 12.18
N LEU A 176 -14.59 7.80 11.30
CA LEU A 176 -15.99 7.58 11.67
C LEU A 176 -16.29 6.10 11.97
N SER A 177 -15.61 5.19 11.30
CA SER A 177 -15.89 3.74 11.37
C SER A 177 -14.84 2.96 12.17
N SER A 178 -13.61 3.47 12.24
CA SER A 178 -12.46 2.79 12.83
C SER A 178 -11.34 3.78 13.17
N LYS A 179 -10.20 3.31 13.68
CA LYS A 179 -9.03 4.18 13.91
C LYS A 179 -8.11 4.13 12.70
N PRO A 180 -7.79 5.27 12.06
CA PRO A 180 -6.84 5.27 10.96
C PRO A 180 -5.51 4.63 11.32
N SER A 181 -4.86 4.02 10.34
CA SER A 181 -3.59 3.34 10.54
C SER A 181 -2.44 4.34 10.80
N HIS A 182 -1.32 3.83 11.30
CA HIS A 182 -0.08 4.61 11.39
C HIS A 182 0.34 5.14 10.01
N SER A 183 0.12 4.35 8.96
CA SER A 183 0.50 4.71 7.59
C SER A 183 -0.38 5.82 7.03
N ALA A 184 -1.71 5.71 7.19
CA ALA A 184 -2.67 6.71 6.73
C ALA A 184 -2.39 8.10 7.32
N TYR A 185 -2.14 8.18 8.63
CA TYR A 185 -1.73 9.45 9.27
C TYR A 185 -0.41 9.97 8.70
N SER A 186 0.61 9.11 8.65
CA SER A 186 1.96 9.50 8.25
C SER A 186 2.01 10.03 6.82
N ILE A 187 1.27 9.40 5.90
CA ILE A 187 1.23 9.78 4.48
C ILE A 187 0.48 11.09 4.26
N VAL A 188 -0.64 11.32 4.96
CA VAL A 188 -1.36 12.62 4.91
C VAL A 188 -0.46 13.73 5.45
N ILE A 189 0.17 13.52 6.61
CA ILE A 189 1.08 14.50 7.23
C ILE A 189 2.27 14.82 6.31
N ALA A 190 2.90 13.79 5.73
CA ALA A 190 4.00 13.96 4.77
C ALA A 190 3.56 14.80 3.57
N THR A 191 2.40 14.49 3.00
CA THR A 191 1.84 15.21 1.86
C THR A 191 1.54 16.67 2.21
N LEU A 192 1.02 16.95 3.41
CA LEU A 192 0.78 18.32 3.87
C LEU A 192 2.08 19.12 4.02
N PHE A 193 3.15 18.54 4.56
CA PHE A 193 4.46 19.20 4.63
C PHE A 193 5.07 19.47 3.25
N ARG A 194 4.96 18.50 2.32
CA ARG A 194 5.38 18.68 0.91
C ARG A 194 4.63 19.84 0.25
N ASN A 195 3.37 20.04 0.60
CA ASN A 195 2.51 21.12 0.10
C ASN A 195 2.56 22.41 0.96
N ASN A 196 3.55 22.56 1.85
CA ASN A 196 3.74 23.70 2.73
C ASN A 196 2.54 24.03 3.66
N LYS A 197 1.72 23.02 3.99
CA LYS A 197 0.56 23.14 4.88
C LYS A 197 0.91 22.82 6.33
N LYS A 198 1.95 23.47 6.89
CA LYS A 198 2.48 23.19 8.25
C LYS A 198 1.36 23.14 9.31
N LYS A 199 0.49 24.15 9.35
CA LYS A 199 -0.56 24.23 10.38
C LYS A 199 -1.44 22.98 10.40
N MET A 200 -1.95 22.57 9.24
CA MET A 200 -2.75 21.35 9.10
C MET A 200 -1.94 20.11 9.45
N ALA A 201 -0.68 20.03 9.01
CA ALA A 201 0.19 18.90 9.34
C ALA A 201 0.34 18.73 10.86
N MET A 202 0.55 19.84 11.60
CA MET A 202 0.63 19.81 13.07
C MET A 202 -0.68 19.37 13.72
N GLU A 203 -1.84 19.80 13.20
CA GLU A 203 -3.15 19.35 13.69
C GLU A 203 -3.32 17.83 13.52
N PHE A 204 -2.92 17.27 12.37
CA PHE A 204 -2.97 15.83 12.14
C PHE A 204 -1.95 15.05 12.96
N ILE A 205 -0.78 15.62 13.26
CA ILE A 205 0.17 15.01 14.22
C ILE A 205 -0.50 14.85 15.59
N GLN A 206 -1.18 15.89 16.09
CA GLN A 206 -1.89 15.80 17.37
C GLN A 206 -3.02 14.75 17.33
N LYS A 207 -3.81 14.70 16.23
CA LYS A 207 -4.83 13.66 16.04
C LYS A 207 -4.21 12.26 16.06
N SER A 208 -3.06 12.08 15.42
CA SER A 208 -2.33 10.80 15.38
C SER A 208 -1.89 10.36 16.79
N VAL A 209 -1.31 11.28 17.56
CA VAL A 209 -0.90 11.04 18.96
C VAL A 209 -2.10 10.69 19.85
N ASN A 210 -3.20 11.44 19.75
CA ASN A 210 -4.42 11.18 20.52
C ASN A 210 -5.01 9.78 20.20
N ASN A 211 -4.89 9.35 18.94
CA ASN A 211 -5.31 8.03 18.51
C ASN A 211 -4.30 6.91 18.81
N LYS A 212 -3.20 7.21 19.51
CA LYS A 212 -2.10 6.28 19.81
C LYS A 212 -1.50 5.68 18.53
N ARG A 213 -1.44 6.49 17.48
CA ARG A 213 -0.82 6.15 16.19
C ARG A 213 0.49 6.92 16.05
N GLY A 214 1.60 6.29 16.41
CA GLY A 214 2.93 6.86 16.15
C GLY A 214 3.17 7.04 14.65
N LEU A 215 3.89 8.09 14.27
CA LEU A 215 4.25 8.38 12.89
C LEU A 215 5.32 7.42 12.38
N GLN A 216 5.28 7.15 11.09
CA GLN A 216 6.32 6.46 10.33
C GLN A 216 7.38 7.46 9.83
N ASP A 217 8.54 6.94 9.46
CA ASP A 217 9.69 7.65 8.88
C ASP A 217 9.29 8.66 7.80
N ILE A 218 8.42 8.28 6.87
CA ILE A 218 7.97 9.13 5.75
C ILE A 218 7.42 10.50 6.20
N ALA A 219 6.77 10.58 7.36
CA ALA A 219 6.24 11.83 7.90
C ALA A 219 7.36 12.72 8.45
N TYR A 220 8.33 12.12 9.15
CA TYR A 220 9.48 12.83 9.70
C TYR A 220 10.39 13.33 8.58
N ASP A 221 10.66 12.51 7.56
CA ASP A 221 11.46 12.89 6.39
C ASP A 221 10.85 14.12 5.70
N ALA A 222 9.54 14.08 5.43
CA ALA A 222 8.84 15.19 4.80
C ALA A 222 8.81 16.46 5.67
N TRP A 223 8.75 16.31 7.00
CA TRP A 223 8.80 17.44 7.94
C TRP A 223 10.21 18.07 7.96
N ILE A 224 11.26 17.26 8.04
CA ILE A 224 12.65 17.71 7.97
C ILE A 224 12.88 18.44 6.64
N ASP A 225 12.50 17.84 5.51
CA ASP A 225 12.59 18.45 4.19
C ASP A 225 11.85 19.79 4.11
N TYR A 226 10.66 19.88 4.71
CA TYR A 226 9.92 21.13 4.81
C TYR A 226 10.71 22.19 5.57
N ILE A 227 11.30 21.87 6.72
CA ILE A 227 12.09 22.83 7.51
C ILE A 227 13.30 23.31 6.70
N LEU A 228 14.04 22.39 6.09
CA LEU A 228 15.25 22.68 5.33
C LEU A 228 14.97 23.57 4.11
N ARG A 229 13.83 23.35 3.43
CA ARG A 229 13.38 24.17 2.29
C ARG A 229 12.78 25.51 2.71
N LYS A 230 12.04 25.56 3.82
CA LYS A 230 11.26 26.74 4.23
C LYS A 230 12.13 27.83 4.84
N TYR A 231 13.13 27.46 5.63
CA TYR A 231 13.96 28.41 6.38
C TYR A 231 15.36 28.47 5.79
N LYS A 232 15.97 29.66 5.78
CA LYS A 232 17.34 29.84 5.26
C LYS A 232 18.38 29.79 6.38
N GLN A 233 18.08 30.45 7.50
CA GLN A 233 19.00 30.60 8.63
C GLN A 233 19.17 29.28 9.39
N ASN A 234 20.42 28.91 9.67
CA ASN A 234 20.76 27.66 10.37
C ASN A 234 20.17 27.60 11.78
N ASP A 235 20.18 28.71 12.52
CA ASP A 235 19.61 28.74 13.88
C ASP A 235 18.11 28.48 13.88
N THR A 236 17.41 28.99 12.87
CA THR A 236 15.96 28.75 12.70
C THR A 236 15.69 27.29 12.31
N LYS A 237 16.50 26.72 11.41
CA LYS A 237 16.42 25.28 11.09
C LYS A 237 16.65 24.43 12.33
N ALA A 238 17.71 24.70 13.10
CA ALA A 238 18.04 23.98 14.32
C ALA A 238 16.89 24.04 15.34
N LYS A 239 16.31 25.24 15.56
CA LYS A 239 15.14 25.40 16.43
C LYS A 239 13.98 24.49 16.03
N TYR A 240 13.60 24.49 14.75
CA TYR A 240 12.46 23.69 14.28
C TYR A 240 12.77 22.19 14.18
N LEU A 241 14.02 21.80 13.93
CA LEU A 241 14.41 20.40 13.97
C LEU A 241 14.34 19.85 15.40
N ASN A 242 14.68 20.64 16.41
CA ASN A 242 14.54 20.26 17.81
C ASN A 242 13.06 20.06 18.22
N GLU A 243 12.10 20.76 17.59
CA GLU A 243 10.66 20.52 17.81
C GLU A 243 10.25 19.10 17.42
N ILE A 244 10.87 18.51 16.38
CA ILE A 244 10.57 17.14 15.94
C ILE A 244 10.92 16.15 17.04
N VAL A 245 12.09 16.30 17.67
CA VAL A 245 12.54 15.43 18.76
C VAL A 245 11.56 15.49 19.94
N GLY A 246 11.08 16.69 20.28
CA GLY A 246 10.07 16.88 21.33
C GLY A 246 8.70 16.29 21.00
N SER A 247 8.38 16.11 19.71
CA SER A 247 7.12 15.49 19.28
C SER A 247 7.18 13.95 19.21
N ALA A 248 8.37 13.39 19.00
CA ALA A 248 8.59 11.92 18.98
C ALA A 248 8.52 11.31 20.39
N TYR A 249 8.80 12.10 21.42
CA TYR A 249 8.66 11.74 22.82
C TYR A 249 7.71 12.73 23.48
N PRO A 250 6.39 12.44 23.54
CA PRO A 250 5.53 13.22 24.42
C PRO A 250 6.08 13.02 25.82
N VAL A 251 6.80 14.02 26.33
CA VAL A 251 7.11 14.10 27.75
C VAL A 251 5.75 14.08 28.42
N ASN A 252 5.42 12.95 29.05
CA ASN A 252 4.28 12.86 29.95
C ASN A 252 4.53 13.92 31.02
N LYS A 253 3.98 15.12 30.82
CA LYS A 253 3.76 16.04 31.92
C LYS A 253 2.67 15.38 32.76
N THR A 254 3.16 14.66 33.77
CA THR A 254 2.53 14.21 35.02
C THR A 254 1.02 14.32 35.09
#